data_AF-A0A4Y2I7L0-F1
#
_entry.id   AF-A0A4Y2I7L0-F1
#
_cell.length_a   1.000
_cell.length_b   1.000
_cell.length_c   1.000
_cell.angle_alpha   90.00
_cell.angle_beta   90.00
_cell.angle_gamma   90.00
#
_symmetry.space_group_name_H-M   'P 1'
#
loop_
_entity.id
_entity.type
_entity.pdbx_description
1 polymer ?
#
loop_
_entity_poly.entity_id
_entity_poly.type
_entity_poly.pdbx_seq_one_letter_code
_entity_poly.pdbx_strand_id
1 'polypeptide(L)'
;MKTLSKTRERFYFDRLRADVGKRCKEYHACGTRKGPKTSIKVRLQRYNVGAAFERMAFYILGPFLVTTMGNRHVLALMDYFTKWSESIPNPDQEASTVAEELV
;
A
#
# COMPACT_ATOMS: atom_id res chain seq x y z
N MET A 1 -7.54 -25.44 14.55
CA MET A 1 -6.35 -24.78 15.16
C MET A 1 -5.34 -25.86 15.51
N LYS A 2 -4.15 -25.86 14.90
CA LYS A 2 -3.15 -26.94 15.04
C LYS A 2 -2.78 -27.23 16.51
N THR A 3 -2.62 -26.17 17.31
CA THR A 3 -2.32 -26.28 18.75
C THR A 3 -3.39 -27.04 19.51
N LEU A 4 -4.68 -26.78 19.25
CA LEU A 4 -5.79 -27.48 19.90
C LEU A 4 -5.81 -28.97 19.61
N SER A 5 -5.49 -29.37 18.37
CA SER A 5 -5.45 -30.78 17.98
C SER A 5 -4.39 -31.53 18.78
N LYS A 6 -3.17 -30.99 18.85
CA LYS A 6 -2.07 -31.59 19.60
C LYS A 6 -2.33 -31.65 21.11
N THR A 7 -2.97 -30.62 21.69
CA THR A 7 -3.27 -30.65 23.12
C THR A 7 -4.31 -31.70 23.47
N ARG A 8 -5.29 -31.95 22.60
CA ARG A 8 -6.35 -32.96 22.80
C ARG A 8 -5.86 -34.40 22.77
N GLU A 9 -4.70 -34.67 22.17
CA GLU A 9 -4.10 -36.01 22.16
C GLU A 9 -3.62 -36.45 23.55
N ARG A 10 -3.38 -35.50 24.47
CA ARG A 10 -2.75 -35.77 25.77
C ARG A 10 -3.54 -35.24 26.97
N PHE A 11 -4.44 -34.28 26.76
CA PHE A 11 -5.14 -33.59 27.83
C PHE A 11 -6.62 -33.39 27.50
N TYR A 12 -7.46 -33.59 28.51
CA TYR A 12 -8.89 -33.28 28.47
C TYR A 12 -9.30 -32.61 29.78
N PHE A 13 -9.82 -31.39 29.70
CA PHE A 13 -10.35 -30.63 30.84
C PHE A 13 -11.33 -29.57 30.35
N ASP A 14 -12.12 -29.02 31.29
CA ASP A 14 -13.14 -28.01 30.97
C ASP A 14 -12.52 -26.79 30.29
N ARG A 15 -13.22 -26.19 29.32
CA ARG A 15 -12.78 -24.99 28.57
C ARG A 15 -11.42 -25.08 27.85
N LEU A 16 -10.82 -26.26 27.70
CA LEU A 16 -9.56 -26.48 26.96
C LEU A 16 -9.47 -25.68 25.65
N ARG A 17 -10.55 -25.70 24.84
CA ARG A 17 -10.60 -24.96 23.57
C ARG A 17 -10.50 -23.45 23.75
N ALA A 18 -11.13 -22.90 24.77
CA ALA A 18 -11.10 -21.47 25.08
C ALA A 18 -9.70 -21.05 25.54
N ASP A 19 -9.06 -21.83 26.41
CA ASP A 19 -7.75 -21.50 26.99
C ASP A 19 -6.63 -21.57 25.95
N VAL A 20 -6.59 -22.64 25.15
CA VAL A 20 -5.63 -22.73 24.03
C VAL A 20 -5.89 -21.60 23.03
N GLY A 21 -7.16 -21.25 22.79
CA GLY A 21 -7.54 -20.13 21.94
C GLY A 21 -7.04 -18.78 22.45
N LYS A 22 -7.21 -18.51 23.75
CA LYS A 22 -6.73 -17.31 24.44
C LYS A 22 -5.21 -17.21 24.38
N ARG A 23 -4.50 -18.29 24.71
CA ARG A 23 -3.05 -18.36 24.65
C ARG A 23 -2.51 -18.08 23.24
N CYS A 24 -3.12 -18.65 22.20
CA CYS A 24 -2.74 -18.40 20.81
C CYS A 24 -3.13 -17.00 20.29
N LYS A 25 -3.96 -16.23 21.00
CA LYS A 25 -4.27 -14.83 20.68
C LYS A 25 -3.30 -13.88 21.38
N GLU A 26 -2.99 -14.12 22.65
CA GLU A 26 -2.09 -13.29 23.46
C GLU A 26 -0.62 -13.49 23.09
N TYR A 27 -0.24 -14.67 22.60
CA TYR A 27 1.15 -14.96 22.29
C TYR A 27 1.62 -14.22 21.03
N HIS A 28 2.60 -13.33 21.20
CA HIS A 28 3.13 -12.45 20.16
C HIS A 28 3.53 -13.19 18.88
N ALA A 29 4.27 -14.30 18.98
CA ALA A 29 4.72 -15.04 17.78
C ALA A 29 3.56 -15.69 17.00
N CYS A 30 2.42 -15.95 17.65
CA CYS A 30 1.20 -16.37 16.96
C CYS A 30 0.50 -15.18 16.29
N GLY A 31 0.56 -13.99 16.88
CA GLY A 31 -0.01 -12.76 16.33
C GLY A 31 0.72 -12.29 15.07
N THR A 32 2.06 -12.25 15.10
CA THR A 32 2.90 -11.78 13.98
C THR A 32 2.82 -12.67 12.75
N ARG A 33 2.53 -13.96 12.92
CA ARG A 33 2.41 -14.94 11.82
C ARG A 33 0.99 -15.06 11.26
N LYS A 34 -0.02 -14.50 11.94
CA LYS A 34 -1.40 -14.53 11.44
C LYS A 34 -1.59 -13.37 10.47
N GLY A 35 -2.07 -13.69 9.27
CA GLY A 35 -2.52 -12.66 8.34
C GLY A 35 -3.67 -11.83 8.94
N PRO A 36 -3.89 -10.61 8.44
CA PRO A 36 -5.01 -9.78 8.88
C PRO A 36 -6.32 -10.56 8.74
N LYS A 37 -7.13 -10.56 9.80
CA LYS A 37 -8.51 -11.04 9.70
C LYS A 37 -9.19 -10.17 8.66
N THR A 38 -9.79 -10.80 7.66
CA THR A 38 -10.46 -10.16 6.53
C THR A 38 -11.19 -8.89 6.96
N SER A 39 -10.65 -7.74 6.57
CA SER A 39 -11.39 -6.49 6.67
C SER A 39 -12.52 -6.52 5.65
N ILE A 40 -13.65 -5.90 5.97
CA ILE A 40 -14.69 -5.63 4.99
C ILE A 40 -14.06 -4.70 3.96
N LYS A 41 -13.77 -5.23 2.76
CA LYS A 41 -13.29 -4.43 1.64
C LYS A 41 -14.46 -3.61 1.12
N VAL A 42 -14.58 -2.37 1.58
CA VAL A 42 -15.54 -1.41 1.03
C VAL A 42 -15.04 -0.94 -0.33
N ARG A 43 -15.95 -0.75 -1.27
CA ARG A 43 -15.61 -0.23 -2.61
C ARG A 43 -15.14 1.21 -2.49
N LEU A 44 -13.96 1.51 -3.05
CA LEU A 44 -13.48 2.87 -3.23
C LEU A 44 -14.50 3.66 -4.06
N GLN A 45 -14.96 4.79 -3.53
CA GLN A 45 -15.84 5.70 -4.24
C GLN A 45 -15.05 6.53 -5.23
N ARG A 46 -15.66 6.85 -6.38
CA ARG A 46 -15.07 7.76 -7.35
C ARG A 46 -15.33 9.20 -6.92
N TYR A 47 -14.29 10.02 -6.97
CA TYR A 47 -14.40 11.46 -6.87
C TYR A 47 -14.63 12.00 -8.27
N ASN A 48 -15.79 12.64 -8.51
CA ASN A 48 -16.10 13.24 -9.80
C ASN A 48 -15.39 14.60 -9.90
N VAL A 49 -14.73 14.84 -11.03
CA VAL A 49 -14.04 16.09 -11.35
C VAL A 49 -14.86 16.78 -12.45
N GLY A 50 -15.15 18.07 -12.29
CA GLY A 50 -16.07 18.83 -13.14
C GLY A 50 -15.40 19.73 -14.17
N ALA A 51 -14.11 20.07 -13.99
CA ALA A 51 -13.38 20.95 -14.90
C ALA A 51 -11.93 20.50 -15.13
N ALA A 52 -11.35 20.95 -16.24
CA ALA A 52 -9.94 20.78 -16.55
C ALA A 52 -9.06 21.40 -15.45
N PHE A 53 -8.00 20.68 -15.06
CA PHE A 53 -7.04 21.09 -14.03
C PHE A 53 -7.62 21.25 -12.61
N GLU A 54 -8.88 20.89 -12.37
CA GLU A 54 -9.46 20.86 -11.01
C GLU A 54 -8.78 19.81 -10.13
N ARG A 55 -8.33 18.70 -10.74
CA ARG A 55 -7.55 17.67 -10.06
C ARG A 55 -6.48 17.11 -10.98
N MET A 56 -5.23 17.17 -10.52
CA MET A 56 -4.08 16.59 -11.23
C MET A 56 -3.46 15.44 -10.43
N ALA A 57 -2.97 14.44 -11.15
CA ALA A 57 -2.13 13.38 -10.63
C ALA A 57 -0.67 13.70 -10.97
N PHE A 58 0.20 13.55 -9.98
CA PHE A 58 1.63 13.62 -10.14
C PHE A 58 2.20 12.26 -9.78
N TYR A 59 3.07 11.71 -10.62
CA TYR A 59 3.69 10.42 -10.38
C TYR A 59 5.14 10.45 -10.84
N ILE A 60 6.05 9.89 -10.07
CA ILE A 60 7.46 9.79 -10.43
C ILE A 60 7.75 8.34 -10.81
N LEU A 61 8.14 8.13 -12.06
CA LEU A 61 8.59 6.85 -12.60
C LEU A 61 10.11 6.75 -12.48
N GLY A 62 10.60 5.58 -12.07
CA GLY A 62 12.02 5.29 -12.01
C GLY A 62 12.45 4.68 -10.67
N PRO A 63 13.77 4.58 -10.44
CA PRO A 63 14.86 5.09 -11.26
C PRO A 63 15.09 4.28 -12.55
N PHE A 64 15.37 4.98 -13.66
CA PHE A 64 15.78 4.41 -14.94
C PHE A 64 17.31 4.47 -15.14
N LEU A 65 17.76 4.03 -16.32
CA LEU A 65 19.13 4.31 -16.77
C LEU A 65 19.32 5.83 -16.89
N VAL A 66 20.51 6.28 -16.54
CA VAL A 66 20.85 7.71 -16.63
C VAL A 66 20.98 8.08 -18.10
N THR A 67 20.20 9.07 -18.51
CA THR A 67 20.29 9.66 -19.85
C THR A 67 21.59 10.44 -20.01
N THR A 68 21.94 10.82 -21.24
CA THR A 68 23.08 11.71 -21.52
C THR A 68 22.98 13.07 -20.82
N MET A 69 21.75 13.52 -20.51
CA MET A 69 21.49 14.77 -19.80
C MET A 69 21.45 14.61 -18.26
N GLY A 70 21.80 13.44 -17.73
CA GLY A 70 21.81 13.20 -16.28
C GLY A 70 20.44 12.84 -15.68
N ASN A 71 19.37 12.83 -16.47
CA ASN A 71 18.04 12.46 -16.01
C ASN A 71 17.93 10.96 -15.71
N ARG A 72 17.25 10.62 -14.61
CA ARG A 72 17.07 9.25 -14.11
C ARG A 72 15.59 8.92 -13.85
N HIS A 73 14.74 9.93 -13.75
CA HIS A 73 13.32 9.78 -13.43
C HIS A 73 12.46 10.44 -14.50
N VAL A 74 11.18 10.10 -14.50
CA VAL A 74 10.17 10.80 -15.30
C VAL A 74 9.04 11.23 -14.37
N LEU A 75 8.80 12.53 -14.27
CA LEU A 75 7.61 13.12 -13.66
C LEU A 75 6.46 13.04 -14.66
N ALA A 76 5.47 12.20 -14.36
CA ALA A 76 4.22 12.08 -15.11
C ALA A 76 3.13 12.93 -14.45
N LEU A 77 2.58 13.86 -15.22
CA LEU A 77 1.47 14.73 -14.89
C LEU A 77 0.21 14.22 -15.60
N MET A 78 -0.93 14.20 -14.93
CA MET A 78 -2.20 13.86 -15.56
C MET A 78 -3.35 14.69 -15.02
N ASP A 79 -4.07 15.38 -15.90
CA ASP A 79 -5.36 15.97 -15.56
C ASP A 79 -6.46 14.90 -15.49
N TYR A 80 -7.19 14.84 -14.38
CA TYR A 80 -8.24 13.85 -14.20
C TYR A 80 -9.46 14.09 -15.10
N PHE A 81 -9.72 15.33 -15.51
CA PHE A 81 -10.90 15.66 -16.30
C PHE A 81 -10.68 15.37 -17.79
N THR A 82 -9.71 16.04 -18.40
CA THR A 82 -9.38 15.92 -19.84
C THR A 82 -8.60 14.65 -20.17
N LYS A 83 -7.98 14.01 -19.17
CA LYS A 83 -6.99 12.93 -19.35
C LYS A 83 -5.74 13.37 -20.11
N TRP A 84 -5.51 14.67 -20.22
CA TRP A 84 -4.25 15.19 -20.74
C TRP A 84 -3.11 14.76 -19.82
N SER A 85 -2.01 14.30 -20.42
CA SER A 85 -0.84 13.80 -19.71
C SER A 85 0.45 14.36 -20.28
N GLU A 86 1.37 14.71 -19.40
CA GLU A 86 2.71 15.19 -19.74
C GLU A 86 3.76 14.39 -18.99
N SER A 87 4.91 14.19 -19.61
CA SER A 87 6.03 13.43 -19.04
C SER A 87 7.30 14.25 -19.12
N ILE A 88 7.85 14.60 -17.97
CA ILE A 88 9.01 15.49 -17.83
C ILE A 88 10.19 14.67 -17.29
N PRO A 89 11.36 14.68 -17.93
CA PRO A 89 12.51 13.94 -17.47
C PRO A 89 13.25 14.69 -16.34
N ASN A 90 13.44 14.06 -15.18
CA ASN A 90 14.07 14.67 -14.01
C ASN A 90 15.35 13.93 -13.57
N PRO A 91 16.35 14.65 -13.02
CA PRO A 91 17.55 14.04 -12.45
C PRO A 91 17.26 13.22 -11.19
N ASP A 92 16.37 13.72 -10.34
CA ASP A 92 15.98 13.12 -9.06
C ASP A 92 14.47 13.26 -8.80
N GLN A 93 14.04 12.86 -7.61
CA GLN A 93 12.66 12.89 -7.13
C GLN A 93 12.45 13.92 -6.01
N GLU A 94 13.40 14.86 -5.85
CA GLU A 94 13.33 15.85 -4.78
C GLU A 94 12.19 16.83 -5.02
N ALA A 95 11.60 17.32 -3.93
CA ALA A 95 10.48 18.23 -4.00
C ALA A 95 10.83 19.57 -4.67
N SER A 96 12.07 20.05 -4.50
CA SER A 96 12.60 21.23 -5.18
C SER A 96 12.62 21.05 -6.70
N THR A 97 13.24 19.96 -7.17
CA THR A 97 13.32 19.62 -8.59
C THR A 97 11.93 19.47 -9.22
N VAL A 98 11.02 18.78 -8.53
CA VAL A 98 9.63 18.64 -9.02
C VAL A 98 8.91 19.98 -9.04
N ALA A 99 9.13 20.85 -8.05
CA ALA A 99 8.48 22.16 -8.00
C ALA A 99 8.95 23.07 -9.14
N GLU A 100 10.24 23.03 -9.52
CA GLU A 100 10.78 23.83 -10.63
C GLU A 100 10.11 23.51 -11.96
N GLU A 101 9.71 22.26 -12.20
CA GLU A 101 8.98 21.85 -13.41
C GLU A 101 7.51 22.29 -13.43
N LEU A 102 6.97 22.82 -12.32
CA LEU A 102 5.57 23.20 -12.18
C LEU A 102 5.32 24.72 -12.17
N VAL A 103 6.38 25.52 -12.32
CA VAL A 103 6.34 27.00 -12.26
C VAL A 103 6.21 27.63 -13.64
#